data_AF-A0A9W6Y7B9-F1
#
_entry.id   AF-A0A9W6Y7B9-F1
#
_cell.length_a   1.000
_cell.length_b   1.000
_cell.length_c   1.000
_cell.angle_alpha   90.00
_cell.angle_beta   90.00
_cell.angle_gamma   90.00
#
_symmetry.space_group_name_H-M   'P 1'
#
loop_
_entity.id
_entity.type
_entity.pdbx_description
1 polymer ?
#
loop_
_entity_poly.entity_id
_entity_poly.type
_entity_poly.pdbx_seq_one_letter_code
_entity_poly.pdbx_strand_id
1 'polypeptide(L)'
;MGHIVRFDDICSRLAAVGEIMSEDEKVVILLGSLPQEYDAMVRIIEASERVTLLDAKEMLRPEYEVMKKREVNEEAFRASTRGVGDRSGRRSGSGRHGDGGVAKQLHENC
;
A
#
# COMPACT_ATOMS: atom_id res chain seq x y z
N MET A 1 9.17 -11.37 3.66
CA MET A 1 10.00 -12.50 4.17
C MET A 1 10.21 -13.66 3.21
N GLY A 2 9.19 -14.17 2.50
CA GLY A 2 9.34 -15.35 1.66
C GLY A 2 10.45 -15.26 0.59
N HIS A 3 10.72 -14.06 0.07
CA HIS A 3 11.80 -13.81 -0.88
C HIS A 3 13.19 -14.10 -0.29
N ILE A 4 13.52 -13.53 0.88
CA ILE A 4 14.82 -13.73 1.56
C ILE A 4 15.06 -15.22 1.86
N VAL A 5 14.03 -15.94 2.31
CA VAL A 5 14.14 -17.38 2.61
C VAL A 5 14.40 -18.20 1.34
N ARG A 6 13.74 -17.87 0.21
CA ARG A 6 13.98 -18.53 -1.08
C ARG A 6 15.37 -18.23 -1.62
N PHE A 7 15.85 -17.00 -1.44
CA PHE A 7 17.21 -16.63 -1.81
C PHE A 7 18.24 -17.48 -1.07
N ASP A 8 18.05 -17.67 0.25
CA ASP A 8 18.92 -18.52 1.06
C ASP A 8 18.90 -19.98 0.61
N ASP A 9 17.73 -20.54 0.29
CA ASP A 9 17.61 -21.89 -0.27
C ASP A 9 18.41 -22.04 -1.59
N ILE A 10 18.30 -21.06 -2.48
CA ILE A 10 19.04 -21.06 -3.75
C ILE A 10 20.54 -21.01 -3.49
N CYS A 11 21.02 -20.11 -2.62
CA CYS A 11 22.43 -20.02 -2.26
C CYS A 11 22.95 -21.34 -1.64
N SER A 12 22.16 -21.98 -0.77
CA SER A 12 22.51 -23.29 -0.20
C SER A 12 22.59 -24.39 -1.24
N ARG A 13 21.66 -24.41 -2.21
CA ARG A 13 21.66 -25.40 -3.31
C ARG A 13 22.81 -25.19 -4.29
N LEU A 14 23.18 -23.94 -4.57
CA LEU A 14 24.36 -23.60 -5.37
C LEU A 14 25.65 -24.08 -4.67
N ALA A 15 25.78 -23.80 -3.37
CA ALA A 15 26.92 -24.28 -2.59
C ALA A 15 27.02 -25.82 -2.60
N ALA A 16 25.89 -26.53 -2.57
CA ALA A 16 25.85 -27.99 -2.60
C ALA A 16 26.34 -28.59 -3.93
N VAL A 17 26.24 -27.85 -5.04
CA VAL A 17 26.80 -28.26 -6.35
C VAL A 17 28.23 -27.74 -6.58
N GLY A 18 28.84 -27.12 -5.57
CA GLY A 18 30.21 -26.60 -5.62
C GLY A 18 30.33 -25.16 -6.10
N GLU A 19 29.20 -24.48 -6.37
CA GLU A 19 29.19 -23.06 -6.75
C GLU A 19 29.22 -22.20 -5.48
N ILE A 20 30.39 -21.63 -5.19
CA ILE A 20 30.61 -20.76 -4.03
C ILE A 20 30.47 -19.32 -4.47
N MET A 21 29.55 -18.60 -3.84
CA MET A 21 29.39 -17.16 -4.00
C MET A 21 29.94 -16.45 -2.78
N SER A 22 30.69 -15.37 -3.02
CA SER A 22 31.15 -14.46 -1.96
C SER A 22 29.97 -13.77 -1.28
N GLU A 23 30.21 -13.20 -0.11
CA GLU A 23 29.16 -12.51 0.64
C GLU A 23 28.69 -11.24 -0.10
N ASP A 24 29.63 -10.47 -0.66
CA ASP A 24 29.33 -9.26 -1.42
C ASP A 24 28.47 -9.55 -2.65
N GLU A 25 28.77 -10.61 -3.40
CA GLU A 25 27.95 -11.05 -4.54
C GLU A 25 26.52 -11.39 -4.09
N LYS A 26 26.37 -12.08 -2.96
CA LYS A 26 25.04 -12.40 -2.42
C LYS A 26 24.28 -11.15 -2.03
N VAL A 27 24.94 -10.15 -1.44
CA VAL A 27 24.31 -8.86 -1.10
C VAL A 27 23.83 -8.16 -2.36
N VAL A 28 24.69 -8.01 -3.36
CA VAL A 28 24.34 -7.33 -4.63
C VAL A 28 23.16 -8.01 -5.32
N ILE A 29 23.17 -9.34 -5.41
CA ILE A 29 22.08 -10.09 -6.06
C ILE A 29 20.79 -10.03 -5.24
N LEU A 30 20.89 -10.09 -3.91
CA LEU A 30 19.72 -9.95 -3.04
C LEU A 30 19.07 -8.58 -3.21
N LEU A 31 19.84 -7.50 -3.16
CA LEU A 31 19.31 -6.14 -3.30
C LEU A 31 18.75 -5.88 -4.71
N GLY A 32 19.46 -6.33 -5.74
CA GLY A 32 19.03 -6.17 -7.15
C GLY A 32 17.83 -7.03 -7.56
N SER A 33 17.44 -8.02 -6.75
CA SER A 33 16.25 -8.84 -7.00
C SER A 33 14.99 -8.31 -6.31
N LEU A 34 15.10 -7.22 -5.54
CA LEU A 34 13.96 -6.62 -4.88
C LEU A 34 13.10 -5.78 -5.85
N PRO A 35 11.78 -5.70 -5.61
CA PRO A 35 10.91 -4.78 -6.31
C PRO A 35 11.28 -3.30 -6.10
N GLN A 36 10.86 -2.42 -7.01
CA GLN A 36 11.20 -0.99 -7.00
C GLN A 36 10.74 -0.25 -5.74
N GLU A 37 9.70 -0.76 -5.07
CA GLU A 37 9.18 -0.24 -3.81
C GLU A 37 10.23 -0.26 -2.69
N TYR A 38 11.28 -1.07 -2.83
CA TYR A 38 12.41 -1.18 -1.90
C TYR A 38 13.60 -0.30 -2.30
N ASP A 39 13.58 0.43 -3.42
CA ASP A 39 14.71 1.24 -3.94
C ASP A 39 15.26 2.24 -2.90
N ALA A 40 14.39 2.82 -2.08
CA ALA A 40 14.82 3.74 -1.03
C ALA A 40 15.67 3.02 0.03
N MET A 41 15.27 1.82 0.42
CA MET A 41 15.99 1.01 1.39
C MET A 41 17.28 0.43 0.80
N VAL A 42 17.24 -0.02 -0.47
CA VAL A 42 18.41 -0.48 -1.22
C VAL A 42 19.50 0.60 -1.23
N ARG A 43 19.16 1.84 -1.59
CA ARG A 43 20.13 2.95 -1.61
C ARG A 43 20.77 3.24 -0.26
N ILE A 44 20.03 3.09 0.83
CA ILE A 44 20.56 3.28 2.20
C ILE A 44 21.55 2.15 2.55
N ILE A 45 21.21 0.91 2.18
CA ILE A 45 22.06 -0.26 2.39
C ILE A 45 23.34 -0.13 1.55
N GLU A 46 23.24 0.24 0.28
CA GLU A 46 24.38 0.45 -0.62
C GLU A 46 25.31 1.58 -0.17
N ALA A 47 24.76 2.65 0.43
CA ALA A 47 25.54 3.76 0.95
C ALA A 47 26.30 3.44 2.25
N SER A 48 26.03 2.29 2.87
CA SER A 48 26.67 1.88 4.12
C SER A 48 27.98 1.14 3.82
N GLU A 49 29.11 1.65 4.32
CA GLU A 49 30.46 1.21 3.90
C GLU A 49 30.79 -0.27 4.16
N ARG A 50 30.10 -0.92 5.10
CA ARG A 50 30.32 -2.33 5.46
C ARG A 50 29.01 -2.97 5.90
N VAL A 51 28.24 -3.45 4.93
CA VAL A 51 27.03 -4.23 5.19
C VAL A 51 27.32 -5.69 4.91
N THR A 52 27.13 -6.54 5.93
CA THR A 52 27.15 -7.99 5.73
C THR A 52 25.82 -8.47 5.16
N LEU A 53 25.77 -9.70 4.65
CA LEU A 53 24.52 -10.27 4.15
C LEU A 53 23.47 -10.38 5.27
N LEU A 54 23.90 -10.60 6.50
CA LEU A 54 23.02 -10.63 7.67
C LEU A 54 22.43 -9.24 7.94
N ASP A 55 23.27 -8.19 7.93
CA ASP A 55 22.83 -6.82 8.16
C ASP A 55 21.82 -6.37 7.10
N ALA A 56 22.11 -6.64 5.82
CA ALA A 56 21.19 -6.34 4.72
C ALA A 56 19.82 -7.00 4.93
N LYS A 57 19.80 -8.27 5.34
CA LYS A 57 18.55 -8.99 5.65
C LYS A 57 17.83 -8.40 6.85
N GLU A 58 18.55 -8.02 7.90
CA GLU A 58 17.96 -7.43 9.09
C GLU A 58 17.34 -6.06 8.78
N MET A 59 18.03 -5.22 8.00
CA MET A 59 17.51 -3.92 7.57
C MET A 59 16.27 -4.05 6.68
N LEU A 60 16.19 -5.10 5.85
CA LEU A 60 15.02 -5.37 5.01
C LEU A 60 13.81 -5.92 5.80
N ARG A 61 14.04 -6.63 6.92
CA ARG A 61 12.95 -7.25 7.69
C ARG A 61 11.85 -6.28 8.14
N PRO A 62 12.14 -5.17 8.84
CA PRO A 62 11.09 -4.25 9.28
C PRO A 62 10.36 -3.63 8.10
N GLU A 63 11.06 -3.32 7.02
CA GLU A 63 10.48 -2.65 5.85
C GLU A 63 9.46 -3.55 5.12
N TYR A 64 9.74 -4.84 5.00
CA TYR A 64 8.78 -5.82 4.47
C TYR A 64 7.46 -5.84 5.26
N GLU A 65 7.51 -5.74 6.58
CA GLU A 65 6.30 -5.75 7.42
C GLU A 65 5.55 -4.42 7.35
N VAL A 66 6.26 -3.30 7.24
CA VAL A 66 5.67 -1.97 7.05
C VAL A 66 4.99 -1.88 5.69
N MET A 67 5.65 -2.32 4.62
CA MET A 67 5.10 -2.29 3.26
C MET A 67 3.88 -3.18 3.13
N LYS A 68 3.93 -4.42 3.66
CA LYS A 68 2.78 -5.32 3.66
C LYS A 68 1.53 -4.71 4.32
N LYS A 69 1.71 -3.96 5.42
CA LYS A 69 0.60 -3.24 6.09
C LYS A 69 0.07 -2.07 5.25
N ARG A 70 0.96 -1.35 4.56
CA ARG A 70 0.58 -0.25 3.67
C ARG A 70 -0.17 -0.73 2.43
N GLU A 71 0.28 -1.80 1.79
CA GLU A 71 -0.40 -2.42 0.65
C GLU A 71 -1.83 -2.83 0.99
N VAL A 72 -2.04 -3.52 2.12
CA VAL A 72 -3.39 -3.91 2.57
C VAL A 72 -4.29 -2.70 2.79
N ASN A 73 -3.76 -1.61 3.35
CA ASN A 73 -4.52 -0.38 3.56
C ASN A 73 -4.84 0.35 2.24
N GLU A 74 -3.90 0.39 1.30
CA GLU A 74 -4.10 1.01 0.00
C GLU A 74 -5.04 0.19 -0.90
N GLU A 75 -4.96 -1.14 -0.85
CA GLU A 75 -5.91 -2.03 -1.51
C GLU A 75 -7.33 -1.89 -0.93
N ALA A 76 -7.46 -1.80 0.40
CA ALA A 76 -8.75 -1.53 1.03
C ALA A 76 -9.31 -0.16 0.63
N PHE A 77 -8.46 0.87 0.56
CA PHE A 77 -8.84 2.20 0.09
C PHE A 77 -9.25 2.20 -1.39
N ARG A 78 -8.49 1.54 -2.27
CA ARG A 78 -8.83 1.36 -3.69
C ARG A 78 -10.10 0.55 -3.90
N ALA A 79 -10.33 -0.50 -3.12
CA ALA A 79 -11.57 -1.27 -3.15
C ALA A 79 -12.78 -0.41 -2.73
N SER A 80 -12.60 0.44 -1.72
CA SER A 80 -13.67 1.35 -1.27
C SER A 80 -13.99 2.45 -2.29
N THR A 81 -12.99 2.94 -3.03
CA THR A 81 -13.18 3.98 -4.07
C THR A 81 -13.70 3.42 -5.40
N ARG A 82 -13.44 2.15 -5.72
CA ARG A 82 -14.06 1.45 -6.86
C ARG A 82 -15.56 1.20 -6.71
N GLY A 83 -16.10 1.32 -5.49
CA GLY A 83 -17.54 1.34 -5.23
C GLY A 83 -18.21 2.72 -5.38
N VAL A 84 -17.43 3.79 -5.61
CA VAL A 84 -17.92 5.16 -5.78
C VAL A 84 -17.90 5.54 -7.27
N GLY A 85 -18.37 4.62 -8.11
CA GLY A 85 -18.67 4.87 -9.51
C GLY A 85 -20.19 4.92 -9.70
N ASP A 86 -20.69 6.11 -10.04
CA ASP A 86 -21.98 6.36 -10.66
C ASP A 86 -23.27 6.02 -9.88
N ARG A 87 -23.70 6.98 -9.03
CA ARG A 87 -25.13 7.25 -8.86
C ARG A 87 -25.53 8.46 -9.70
N SER A 88 -25.36 8.35 -11.02
CA SER A 88 -26.18 9.15 -11.93
C SER A 88 -27.62 8.65 -11.88
N GLY A 89 -28.52 9.55 -11.48
CA GLY A 89 -29.93 9.53 -11.90
C GLY A 89 -30.91 8.71 -11.06
N ARG A 90 -31.46 9.29 -9.98
CA ARG A 90 -32.90 9.15 -9.68
C ARG A 90 -33.49 10.47 -9.17
N ARG A 91 -34.16 11.13 -10.10
CA ARG A 91 -35.26 12.11 -9.99
C ARG A 91 -35.84 12.25 -8.58
N SER A 92 -35.92 13.49 -8.11
CA SER A 92 -37.14 14.03 -7.47
C SER A 92 -37.11 15.53 -7.57
N GLY A 93 -37.68 16.05 -8.66
CA GLY A 93 -38.09 17.44 -8.71
C GLY A 93 -39.23 17.65 -7.72
N SER A 94 -38.97 18.40 -6.66
CA SER A 94 -40.01 18.97 -5.80
C SER A 94 -40.23 20.42 -6.22
N GLY A 95 -40.79 20.59 -7.41
CA GLY A 95 -41.48 21.83 -7.78
C GLY A 95 -42.91 21.75 -7.28
N ARG A 96 -43.26 22.53 -6.25
CA ARG A 96 -44.64 22.94 -5.98
C ARG A 96 -44.66 24.44 -5.75
N HIS A 97 -44.88 25.15 -6.84
CA HIS A 97 -45.42 26.49 -6.89
C HIS A 97 -46.95 26.41 -6.76
N GLY A 98 -47.56 27.43 -6.13
CA GLY A 98 -49.00 27.63 -5.96
C GLY A 98 -49.26 28.25 -4.58
N ASP A 99 -49.25 29.58 -4.42
CA ASP A 99 -50.38 30.51 -4.73
C ASP A 99 -51.60 30.21 -3.82
N GLY A 100 -52.18 31.07 -2.99
CA GLY A 100 -52.20 32.53 -2.81
C GLY A 100 -53.57 32.88 -2.17
N GLY A 101 -53.62 33.75 -1.15
CA GLY A 101 -54.85 34.31 -0.54
C GLY A 101 -55.57 33.40 0.48
N VAL A 102 -56.14 33.85 1.61
CA VAL A 102 -56.99 35.04 1.81
C VAL A 102 -56.93 35.50 3.28
N ALA A 103 -56.87 36.82 3.50
CA ALA A 103 -57.05 37.48 4.79
C ALA A 103 -58.53 37.47 5.27
N LYS A 104 -58.74 37.53 6.59
CA LYS A 104 -59.82 38.23 7.34
C LYS A 104 -59.67 37.87 8.83
N GLN A 105 -59.32 38.78 9.74
CA GLN A 105 -60.08 39.91 10.32
C GLN A 105 -60.53 39.55 11.75
N LEU A 106 -59.85 40.17 12.71
CA LEU A 106 -60.30 40.72 14.01
C LEU A 106 -61.45 40.08 14.82
N HIS A 107 -61.10 39.86 16.10
CA HIS A 107 -61.80 40.27 17.34
C HIS A 107 -62.85 39.37 18.00
N GLU A 108 -62.67 39.32 19.33
CA GLU A 108 -63.69 39.36 20.39
C GLU A 108 -64.02 38.05 21.15
N ASN A 109 -63.41 37.96 22.35
CA ASN A 109 -63.95 37.60 23.66
C ASN A 109 -65.07 36.55 23.77
N CYS A 110 -64.78 35.48 24.49
CA CYS A 110 -65.67 34.96 25.54
C CYS A 110 -64.84 34.28 26.63
#